data_AF-A0A6I9VU72-F1
#
_entry.id   AF-A0A6I9VU72-F1
#
_cell.length_a   1.000
_cell.length_b   1.000
_cell.length_c   1.000
_cell.angle_alpha   90.00
_cell.angle_beta   90.00
_cell.angle_gamma   90.00
#
_symmetry.space_group_name_H-M   'P 1'
#
loop_
_entity.id
_entity.type
_entity.pdbx_description
1 polymer ?
#
loop_
_entity_poly.entity_id
_entity_poly.type
_entity_poly.pdbx_seq_one_letter_code
_entity_poly.pdbx_strand_id
1 'polypeptide(L)'
;MTEKQITSERSEIKQHIAGPSYKSEPLFHNAKNNERNKFYCMFKTKFDNYSLLYGADIHSISSKELITDTLIGKSFELIELKILPMDNLNSDTHEIISSEKILMWWSQNYLMNIDKTICGIKDRNSVVRRIKEYSTHELPHLSKYSATQI
;
A
#
# COMPACT_ATOMS: atom_id res chain seq x y z
N MET A 1 14.05 12.65 4.62
CA MET A 1 12.60 12.94 4.44
C MET A 1 11.92 12.73 5.78
N THR A 2 11.07 13.65 6.24
CA THR A 2 10.39 13.52 7.54
C THR A 2 9.14 12.64 7.43
N GLU A 3 8.76 11.93 8.49
CA GLU A 3 7.58 11.04 8.51
C GLU A 3 6.27 11.75 8.10
N LYS A 4 6.13 13.04 8.44
CA LYS A 4 4.99 13.88 8.06
C LYS A 4 4.87 14.04 6.55
N GLN A 5 5.99 14.20 5.85
CA GLN A 5 6.01 14.36 4.39
C GLN A 5 5.62 13.05 3.68
N ILE A 6 6.12 11.92 4.18
CA ILE A 6 5.77 10.58 3.66
C ILE A 6 4.28 10.28 3.87
N THR A 7 3.72 10.72 5.00
CA THR A 7 2.31 10.52 5.35
C THR A 7 1.39 11.35 4.45
N SER A 8 1.74 12.62 4.22
CA SER A 8 1.00 13.50 3.31
C SER A 8 0.97 12.95 1.88
N GLU A 9 2.13 12.54 1.35
CA GLU A 9 2.24 12.01 -0.01
C GLU A 9 1.47 10.69 -0.19
N ARG A 10 1.44 9.81 0.84
CA ARG A 10 0.61 8.59 0.82
C ARG A 10 -0.88 8.93 0.78
N SER A 11 -1.29 9.99 1.47
CA SER A 11 -2.67 10.46 1.45
C SER A 11 -3.07 11.03 0.09
N GLU A 12 -2.15 11.75 -0.57
CA GLU A 12 -2.38 12.24 -1.93
C GLU A 12 -2.51 11.07 -2.92
N ILE A 13 -1.64 10.06 -2.86
CA ILE A 13 -1.78 8.87 -3.72
C ILE A 13 -3.08 8.12 -3.43
N LYS A 14 -3.49 7.97 -2.17
CA LYS A 14 -4.81 7.42 -1.82
C LYS A 14 -5.91 8.14 -2.58
N GLN A 15 -5.90 9.47 -2.61
CA GLN A 15 -6.91 10.25 -3.33
C GLN A 15 -6.83 10.10 -4.85
N HIS A 16 -5.65 9.81 -5.41
CA HIS A 16 -5.43 9.61 -6.86
C HIS A 16 -5.75 8.19 -7.33
N ILE A 17 -5.68 7.19 -6.45
CA ILE A 17 -5.88 5.77 -6.79
C ILE A 17 -7.24 5.27 -6.30
N ALA A 18 -7.73 5.77 -5.16
CA ALA A 18 -9.02 5.43 -4.60
C ALA A 18 -10.03 6.57 -4.84
N GLY A 19 -11.00 6.31 -5.72
CA GLY A 19 -12.19 7.15 -5.83
C GLY A 19 -13.15 6.89 -4.66
N PRO A 20 -14.03 7.85 -4.29
CA PRO A 20 -15.09 7.64 -3.30
C PRO A 20 -16.13 6.56 -3.71
N SER A 21 -16.09 6.06 -4.95
CA SER A 21 -17.02 5.07 -5.49
C SER A 21 -16.35 4.20 -6.57
N TYR A 22 -16.91 2.99 -6.77
CA TYR A 22 -16.50 1.95 -7.73
C TYR A 22 -16.35 2.43 -9.20
N LYS A 23 -16.83 3.63 -9.53
CA LYS A 23 -16.70 4.26 -10.86
C LYS A 23 -16.37 5.75 -10.83
N SER A 24 -16.05 6.33 -9.68
CA SER A 24 -15.69 7.75 -9.63
C SER A 24 -14.25 7.93 -10.06
N GLU A 25 -14.00 8.88 -10.97
CA GLU A 25 -12.67 9.42 -11.15
C GLU A 25 -12.12 9.92 -9.81
N PRO A 26 -10.79 9.82 -9.59
CA PRO A 26 -10.15 10.40 -8.42
C PRO A 26 -10.54 11.88 -8.28
N LEU A 27 -10.87 12.35 -7.08
CA LEU A 27 -11.29 13.75 -6.89
C LEU A 27 -10.05 14.67 -6.97
N PHE A 28 -9.78 15.19 -8.16
CA PHE A 28 -8.54 15.93 -8.49
C PHE A 28 -8.47 17.38 -7.99
N HIS A 29 -9.52 17.94 -7.37
CA HIS A 29 -9.49 19.33 -6.93
C HIS A 29 -10.09 19.54 -5.54
N ASN A 30 -9.27 20.07 -4.63
CA ASN A 30 -9.64 20.71 -3.37
C ASN A 30 -10.09 19.83 -2.19
N ALA A 31 -9.83 18.52 -2.19
CA ALA A 31 -9.99 17.73 -0.96
C ALA A 31 -8.85 18.11 0.02
N LYS A 32 -9.16 18.93 1.04
CA LYS A 32 -8.27 19.10 2.21
C LYS A 32 -7.81 17.71 2.64
N ASN A 33 -6.49 17.51 2.69
CA ASN A 33 -5.87 16.28 3.16
C ASN A 33 -6.32 16.00 4.60
N ASN A 34 -7.44 15.29 4.75
CA ASN A 34 -7.99 14.93 6.05
C ASN A 34 -7.31 13.64 6.49
N GLU A 35 -6.07 13.77 6.96
CA GLU A 35 -5.28 12.68 7.60
C GLU A 35 -6.00 12.00 8.77
N ARG A 36 -7.14 12.54 9.20
CA ARG A 36 -8.02 12.01 10.26
C ARG A 36 -8.96 10.90 9.80
N ASN A 37 -9.19 10.73 8.49
CA ASN A 37 -10.07 9.68 7.99
C ASN A 37 -9.27 8.39 7.77
N LYS A 38 -9.16 7.59 8.83
CA LYS A 38 -8.54 6.26 8.79
C LYS A 38 -9.63 5.19 8.78
N PHE A 39 -9.42 4.15 7.99
CA PHE A 39 -10.32 3.01 7.91
C PHE A 39 -9.63 1.81 8.55
N TYR A 40 -10.17 1.33 9.68
CA TYR A 40 -9.58 0.21 10.40
C TYR A 40 -10.37 -1.08 10.17
N CYS A 41 -9.65 -2.17 9.95
CA CYS A 41 -10.20 -3.52 10.00
C CYS A 41 -9.75 -4.24 11.28
N MET A 42 -10.65 -5.05 11.84
CA MET A 42 -10.34 -5.93 12.96
C MET A 42 -10.01 -7.32 12.43
N PHE A 43 -8.83 -7.83 12.80
CA PHE A 43 -8.32 -9.11 12.38
C PHE A 43 -8.30 -10.07 13.56
N LYS A 44 -8.77 -11.29 13.32
CA LYS A 44 -8.66 -12.40 14.27
C LYS A 44 -7.85 -13.51 13.61
N THR A 45 -6.79 -13.95 14.25
CA THR A 45 -5.95 -15.05 13.76
C THR A 45 -5.42 -15.90 14.91
N LYS A 46 -4.70 -16.96 14.58
CA LYS A 46 -3.93 -17.77 15.54
C LYS A 46 -2.47 -17.75 15.12
N PHE A 47 -1.60 -17.54 16.10
CA PHE A 47 -0.17 -17.71 15.95
C PHE A 47 0.29 -18.75 16.97
N ASP A 48 0.63 -19.94 16.48
CA ASP A 48 0.86 -21.12 17.32
C ASP A 48 -0.32 -21.34 18.30
N ASN A 49 -0.07 -21.33 19.61
CA ASN A 49 -1.07 -21.54 20.64
C ASN A 49 -1.79 -20.24 21.08
N TYR A 50 -1.45 -19.09 20.48
CA TYR A 50 -2.01 -17.80 20.84
C TYR A 50 -3.10 -17.38 19.86
N SER A 51 -4.28 -17.04 20.40
CA SER A 51 -5.32 -16.36 19.63
C SER A 51 -5.07 -14.86 19.67
N LEU A 52 -4.98 -14.23 18.51
CA LEU A 52 -4.72 -12.80 18.37
C LEU A 52 -5.97 -12.09 17.85
N LEU A 53 -6.27 -10.94 18.44
CA LEU A 53 -7.27 -9.99 17.95
C LEU A 53 -6.62 -8.60 17.93
N TYR A 54 -6.56 -7.97 16.77
CA TYR A 54 -5.91 -6.68 16.61
C TYR A 54 -6.58 -5.85 15.51
N GLY A 55 -6.43 -4.53 15.60
CA GLY A 55 -6.87 -3.59 14.58
C GLY A 55 -5.70 -3.19 13.69
N ALA A 56 -5.98 -2.94 12.41
CA ALA A 56 -5.00 -2.45 11.45
C ALA A 56 -5.63 -1.37 10.55
N ASP A 57 -4.88 -0.30 10.28
CA ASP A 57 -5.26 0.77 9.36
C ASP A 57 -5.11 0.25 7.93
N ILE A 58 -6.18 0.35 7.15
CA ILE A 58 -6.28 -0.13 5.79
C ILE A 58 -6.40 1.06 4.85
N HIS A 59 -5.60 1.02 3.79
CA HIS A 59 -5.51 2.12 2.85
C HIS A 59 -6.65 2.18 1.85
N SER A 60 -7.05 1.02 1.30
CA SER A 60 -8.14 0.94 0.35
C SER A 60 -8.70 -0.47 0.23
N ILE A 61 -9.85 -0.59 -0.42
CA ILE A 61 -10.46 -1.85 -0.82
C ILE A 61 -10.71 -1.83 -2.33
N SER A 62 -10.54 -2.98 -2.98
CA SER A 62 -10.98 -3.21 -4.35
C SER A 62 -12.19 -4.13 -4.33
N SER A 63 -13.28 -3.73 -4.96
CA SER A 63 -14.52 -4.51 -5.05
C SER A 63 -15.07 -4.40 -6.45
N LYS A 64 -15.74 -5.45 -6.95
CA LYS A 64 -16.50 -5.41 -8.22
C LYS A 64 -17.90 -4.80 -8.06
N GLU A 65 -18.32 -4.62 -6.82
CA GLU A 65 -19.65 -4.12 -6.46
C GLU A 65 -19.52 -2.86 -5.63
N LEU A 66 -20.49 -1.95 -5.78
CA LEU A 66 -20.55 -0.76 -4.94
C LEU A 66 -20.91 -1.16 -3.51
N ILE A 67 -20.06 -0.77 -2.56
CA ILE A 67 -20.27 -1.02 -1.13
C ILE A 67 -20.74 0.29 -0.50
N THR A 68 -22.02 0.38 -0.13
CA THR A 68 -22.62 1.57 0.49
C THR A 68 -22.84 1.46 2.00
N ASP A 69 -22.77 0.24 2.55
CA ASP A 69 -23.04 -0.08 3.95
C ASP A 69 -21.85 -0.86 4.58
N THR A 70 -22.01 -2.15 4.91
CA THR A 70 -20.97 -2.97 5.55
C THR A 70 -20.18 -3.81 4.55
N LEU A 71 -19.04 -4.36 4.98
CA LEU A 71 -18.26 -5.35 4.22
C LEU A 71 -18.76 -6.79 4.40
N ILE A 72 -19.75 -7.03 5.26
CA ILE A 72 -20.20 -8.38 5.61
C ILE A 72 -20.86 -9.06 4.41
N GLY A 73 -20.38 -10.26 4.06
CA GLY A 73 -20.92 -11.04 2.95
C GLY A 73 -20.53 -10.52 1.55
N LYS A 74 -19.63 -9.53 1.46
CA LYS A 74 -19.19 -8.95 0.19
C LYS A 74 -17.82 -9.47 -0.22
N SER A 75 -17.61 -9.59 -1.52
CA SER A 75 -16.31 -9.92 -2.09
C SER A 75 -15.49 -8.65 -2.32
N PHE A 76 -14.36 -8.53 -1.63
CA PHE A 76 -13.42 -7.43 -1.80
C PHE A 76 -11.99 -7.89 -1.55
N GLU A 77 -11.04 -7.13 -2.06
CA GLU A 77 -9.61 -7.26 -1.76
C GLU A 77 -9.19 -6.06 -0.90
N LEU A 78 -8.37 -6.31 0.12
CA LEU A 78 -7.68 -5.25 0.83
C LEU A 78 -6.43 -4.84 0.03
N ILE A 79 -6.20 -3.55 -0.10
CA ILE A 79 -5.07 -3.01 -0.87
C ILE A 79 -4.19 -2.14 0.03
N GLU A 80 -2.89 -2.45 0.05
CA GLU A 80 -1.88 -1.61 0.68
C GLU A 80 -1.28 -0.63 -0.34
N LEU A 81 -1.06 0.63 0.06
CA LEU A 81 -0.44 1.65 -0.77
C LEU A 81 0.93 2.05 -0.23
N LYS A 82 1.94 2.04 -1.10
CA LYS A 82 3.32 2.44 -0.76
C LYS A 82 3.87 3.47 -1.75
N ILE A 83 4.94 4.14 -1.34
CA ILE A 83 5.66 5.11 -2.17
C ILE A 83 7.15 4.80 -2.13
N LEU A 84 7.79 4.82 -3.28
CA LEU A 84 9.24 4.79 -3.43
C LEU A 84 9.73 5.99 -4.23
N PRO A 85 10.86 6.61 -3.85
CA PRO A 85 11.54 7.53 -4.75
C PRO A 85 12.10 6.76 -5.95
N MET A 86 12.14 7.40 -7.10
CA MET A 86 12.88 6.93 -8.26
C MET A 86 14.37 7.17 -8.01
N ASP A 87 15.17 6.11 -7.97
CA ASP A 87 16.61 6.25 -7.87
C ASP A 87 17.16 6.81 -9.19
N ASN A 88 18.11 7.73 -9.06
CA ASN A 88 18.62 8.59 -10.13
C ASN A 88 19.50 7.88 -11.17
N LEU A 89 19.56 6.56 -11.15
CA LEU A 89 20.42 5.76 -12.00
C LEU A 89 19.61 5.27 -13.21
N ASN A 90 19.91 5.88 -14.35
CA ASN A 90 19.58 5.51 -15.73
C ASN A 90 18.69 4.24 -15.92
N SER A 91 17.44 4.52 -16.28
CA SER A 91 16.50 3.81 -17.15
C SER A 91 16.29 2.28 -17.14
N ASP A 92 17.15 1.43 -16.58
CA ASP A 92 16.96 -0.04 -16.66
C ASP A 92 17.32 -0.80 -15.37
N THR A 93 17.81 -0.12 -14.34
CA THR A 93 18.09 -0.76 -13.05
C THR A 93 16.80 -0.97 -12.25
N HIS A 94 16.55 -2.23 -11.89
CA HIS A 94 15.50 -2.66 -10.97
C HIS A 94 15.44 -1.75 -9.73
N GLU A 95 14.24 -1.30 -9.35
CA GLU A 95 14.02 -0.61 -8.08
C GLU A 95 14.59 -1.46 -6.93
N ILE A 96 15.67 -0.99 -6.29
CA ILE A 96 16.26 -1.71 -5.17
C ILE A 96 15.46 -1.35 -3.93
N ILE A 97 14.45 -2.17 -3.63
CA ILE A 97 13.81 -2.13 -2.33
C ILE A 97 14.76 -2.82 -1.35
N SER A 98 15.16 -2.11 -0.29
CA SER A 98 16.02 -2.70 0.74
C SER A 98 15.34 -3.92 1.37
N SER A 99 16.14 -4.91 1.77
CA SER A 99 15.65 -6.11 2.46
C SER A 99 14.83 -5.76 3.71
N GLU A 100 15.23 -4.72 4.45
CA GLU A 100 14.50 -4.19 5.60
C GLU A 100 13.09 -3.67 5.21
N LYS A 101 12.98 -2.88 4.13
CA LYS A 101 11.69 -2.40 3.64
C LYS A 101 10.81 -3.55 3.17
N ILE A 102 11.39 -4.52 2.47
CA ILE A 102 10.69 -5.72 2.02
C ILE A 102 10.14 -6.48 3.23
N LEU A 103 10.95 -6.73 4.25
CA LEU A 103 10.53 -7.43 5.47
C LEU A 103 9.38 -6.68 6.14
N MET A 104 9.50 -5.36 6.30
CA MET A 104 8.45 -4.53 6.89
C MET A 104 7.14 -4.60 6.09
N TRP A 105 7.20 -4.47 4.76
CA TRP A 105 6.01 -4.52 3.91
C TRP A 105 5.37 -5.91 3.93
N TRP A 106 6.19 -6.95 3.82
CA TRP A 106 5.74 -8.33 3.87
C TRP A 106 5.06 -8.64 5.21
N SER A 107 5.69 -8.32 6.34
CA SER A 107 5.13 -8.58 7.66
C SER A 107 3.82 -7.83 7.89
N GLN A 108 3.73 -6.57 7.45
CA GLN A 108 2.48 -5.81 7.54
C GLN A 108 1.36 -6.47 6.74
N ASN A 109 1.62 -6.78 5.46
CA ASN A 109 0.62 -7.37 4.59
C ASN A 109 0.20 -8.77 5.03
N TYR A 110 1.16 -9.58 5.46
CA TYR A 110 0.92 -10.95 5.90
C TYR A 110 -0.02 -10.99 7.12
N LEU A 111 0.21 -10.12 8.11
CA LEU A 111 -0.69 -10.01 9.26
C LEU A 111 -2.08 -9.52 8.82
N MET A 112 -2.15 -8.49 7.98
CA MET A 112 -3.43 -7.93 7.51
C MET A 112 -4.14 -8.78 6.44
N ASN A 113 -3.59 -9.95 6.06
CA ASN A 113 -4.09 -10.77 4.95
C ASN A 113 -4.33 -9.94 3.67
N ILE A 114 -3.36 -9.08 3.34
CA ILE A 114 -3.35 -8.28 2.12
C ILE A 114 -2.51 -9.02 1.08
N ASP A 115 -3.07 -9.33 -0.07
CA ASP A 115 -2.37 -10.06 -1.13
C ASP A 115 -1.58 -9.14 -2.07
N LYS A 116 -1.95 -7.86 -2.14
CA LYS A 116 -1.44 -6.91 -3.13
C LYS A 116 -1.09 -5.56 -2.52
N THR A 117 0.12 -5.09 -2.83
CA THR A 117 0.57 -3.72 -2.60
C THR A 117 0.68 -2.97 -3.91
N ILE A 118 0.05 -1.80 -4.00
CA ILE A 118 0.25 -0.86 -5.11
C ILE A 118 1.26 0.19 -4.66
N CYS A 119 2.36 0.29 -5.39
CA CYS A 119 3.45 1.21 -5.08
C CYS A 119 3.57 2.29 -6.15
N GLY A 120 3.42 3.56 -5.74
CA GLY A 120 3.74 4.71 -6.57
C GLY A 120 5.23 5.03 -6.50
N ILE A 121 5.87 5.19 -7.66
CA ILE A 121 7.28 5.56 -7.76
C ILE A 121 7.35 7.01 -8.22
N LYS A 122 7.91 7.87 -7.35
CA LYS A 122 7.91 9.33 -7.56
C LYS A 122 9.28 9.85 -7.98
N ASP A 123 9.27 10.87 -8.84
CA ASP A 123 10.49 11.60 -9.19
C ASP A 123 10.93 12.57 -8.08
N ARG A 124 12.01 13.32 -8.33
CA ARG A 124 12.54 14.34 -7.40
C ARG A 124 11.58 15.50 -7.16
N ASN A 125 10.61 15.71 -8.04
CA ASN A 125 9.57 16.73 -7.92
C ASN A 125 8.33 16.19 -7.18
N SER A 126 8.44 15.02 -6.52
CA SER A 126 7.37 14.31 -5.83
C SER A 126 6.19 13.91 -6.73
N VAL A 127 6.38 13.85 -8.05
CA VAL A 127 5.35 13.39 -8.99
C VAL A 127 5.48 11.88 -9.19
N VAL A 128 4.41 11.13 -8.95
CA VAL A 128 4.35 9.69 -9.26
C VAL A 128 4.44 9.51 -10.78
N ARG A 129 5.53 8.89 -11.24
CA ARG A 129 5.78 8.62 -12.67
C ARG A 129 5.44 7.20 -13.08
N ARG A 130 5.50 6.25 -12.13
CA ARG A 130 5.20 4.85 -12.37
C ARG A 130 4.37 4.27 -11.22
N ILE A 131 3.46 3.38 -11.53
CA ILE A 131 2.76 2.53 -10.56
C ILE A 131 3.22 1.11 -10.79
N LYS A 132 3.54 0.40 -9.70
CA LYS A 132 3.93 -1.01 -9.74
C LYS A 132 3.18 -1.79 -8.68
N GLU A 133 2.73 -2.98 -9.04
CA GLU A 133 2.08 -3.90 -8.13
C GLU A 133 3.08 -4.92 -7.60
N TYR A 134 2.96 -5.23 -6.32
CA TYR A 134 3.77 -6.21 -5.62
C TYR A 134 2.85 -7.20 -4.92
N SER A 135 2.94 -8.48 -5.28
CA SER A 135 2.27 -9.55 -4.53
C SER A 135 2.97 -9.75 -3.19
N THR A 136 2.18 -9.91 -2.11
CA THR A 136 2.72 -10.24 -0.79
C THR A 136 3.51 -11.54 -0.80
N HIS A 137 3.12 -12.51 -1.63
CA HIS A 137 3.87 -13.77 -1.77
C HIS A 137 5.23 -13.57 -2.46
N GLU A 138 5.34 -12.58 -3.34
CA GLU A 138 6.57 -12.30 -4.10
C GLU A 138 7.54 -11.39 -3.36
N LEU A 139 7.04 -10.57 -2.41
CA LEU A 139 7.86 -9.62 -1.64
C LEU A 139 9.14 -10.27 -1.07
N PRO A 140 9.11 -11.43 -0.38
CA PRO A 140 10.31 -12.06 0.16
C PRO A 140 11.34 -12.42 -0.92
N HIS A 141 10.90 -12.72 -2.14
CA HIS A 141 11.79 -13.07 -3.24
C HIS A 141 12.55 -11.87 -3.81
N LEU A 142 12.00 -10.66 -3.67
CA LEU A 142 12.67 -9.42 -4.05
C LEU A 142 13.94 -9.17 -3.22
N SER A 143 13.99 -9.68 -1.99
CA SER A 143 15.14 -9.47 -1.09
C SER A 143 16.39 -10.24 -1.54
N LYS A 144 16.20 -11.32 -2.31
CA LYS A 144 17.29 -12.16 -2.83
C LYS A 144 18.07 -11.48 -3.95
N TYR A 145 17.45 -10.57 -4.69
CA TYR A 145 18.12 -9.83 -5.77
C TYR A 145 19.01 -8.70 -5.26
N SER A 146 18.76 -8.21 -4.05
CA SER A 146 19.56 -7.15 -3.42
C SER A 146 20.86 -7.67 -2.79
N ALA A 147 20.99 -8.97 -2.56
CA ALA A 147 22.15 -9.59 -1.89
C ALA A 147 23.23 -10.11 -2.86
N THR A 148 22.93 -10.26 -4.15
CA THR A 148 23.82 -10.88 -5.14
C THR A 148 24.71 -9.86 -5.88
N GLN A 149 24.83 -8.62 -5.38
CA GLN A 149 25.68 -7.58 -5.97
C GLN A 149 26.90 -7.20 -5.09
N ILE A 150 27.36 -8.12 -4.23
CA ILE A 150 28.61 -7.96 -3.47
C ILE A 150 29.68 -8.88 -4.05
#